data_AF-A0A673B4S3-F1
#
_entry.id   AF-A0A673B4S3-F1
#
_cell.length_a   1.000
_cell.length_b   1.000
_cell.length_c   1.000
_cell.angle_alpha   90.00
_cell.angle_beta   90.00
_cell.angle_gamma   90.00
#
_symmetry.space_group_name_H-M   'P 1'
#
loop_
_entity.id
_entity.type
_entity.pdbx_description
1 polymer ?
#
loop_
_entity_poly.entity_id
_entity_poly.type
_entity_poly.pdbx_seq_one_letter_code
_entity_poly.pdbx_strand_id
1 'polypeptide(L)'
;ERCHYFPISSLSLCTEDKGTLFHCLWSCPKVEELWEQVKLIIQEILSIRLDREPKLFLLGLYPEGHNINQPEQIFLNIWFLQAKRVIVLTWKNMGKPSVPQWVRELALSPSGKNYFYT
;
A
#
# COMPACT_ATOMS: atom_id res chain seq x y z
N GLU A 1 26.00 -13.63 -19.83
CA GLU A 1 24.72 -13.43 -20.56
C GLU A 1 23.58 -13.86 -19.62
N ARG A 2 23.06 -12.98 -18.77
CA ARG A 2 21.79 -12.20 -18.88
C ARG A 2 20.52 -13.03 -19.23
N CYS A 3 19.84 -13.45 -18.17
CA CYS A 3 18.37 -13.37 -17.97
C CYS A 3 18.20 -13.06 -16.47
N HIS A 4 17.98 -11.83 -15.99
CA HIS A 4 16.86 -10.89 -16.18
C HIS A 4 15.49 -11.52 -15.85
N TYR A 5 14.81 -10.89 -14.89
CA TYR A 5 13.54 -11.26 -14.23
C TYR A 5 13.61 -12.36 -13.16
N PHE A 6 13.86 -11.92 -11.92
CA PHE A 6 13.41 -12.65 -10.74
C PHE A 6 11.87 -12.66 -10.76
N PRO A 7 11.22 -13.83 -10.77
CA PRO A 7 9.79 -13.90 -10.66
C PRO A 7 9.39 -13.44 -9.25
N ILE A 8 8.39 -12.58 -9.16
CA ILE A 8 7.82 -12.05 -7.89
C ILE A 8 7.31 -13.19 -6.98
N SER A 9 7.31 -14.44 -7.46
CA SER A 9 6.75 -15.62 -6.83
C SER A 9 7.65 -16.36 -5.82
N SER A 10 8.93 -16.00 -5.66
CA SER A 10 9.87 -16.78 -4.82
C SER A 10 10.43 -16.03 -3.62
N LEU A 11 9.86 -14.89 -3.24
CA LEU A 11 10.25 -14.19 -2.02
C LEU A 11 9.36 -14.70 -0.89
N SER A 12 9.90 -15.53 0.02
CA SER A 12 9.26 -15.85 1.30
C SER A 12 9.19 -14.58 2.14
N LEU A 13 8.24 -13.72 1.81
CA LEU A 13 8.04 -12.40 2.40
C LEU A 13 7.64 -12.53 3.87
N CYS A 14 6.76 -13.49 4.19
CA CYS A 14 6.40 -13.84 5.56
C CYS A 14 7.26 -15.01 6.07
N THR A 15 7.82 -14.89 7.27
CA THR A 15 8.64 -15.94 7.91
C THR A 15 7.82 -16.97 8.69
N GLU A 16 6.53 -16.71 8.90
CA GLU A 16 5.64 -17.53 9.73
C GLU A 16 4.80 -18.53 8.90
N ASP A 17 4.65 -18.30 7.58
CA ASP A 17 3.87 -19.18 6.70
C ASP A 17 4.37 -19.14 5.25
N LYS A 18 4.07 -20.17 4.43
CA LYS A 18 4.25 -20.10 2.96
C LYS A 18 3.29 -19.06 2.38
N GLY A 19 3.65 -17.79 2.49
CA GLY A 19 2.79 -16.67 2.13
C GLY A 19 2.61 -16.57 0.62
N THR A 20 1.37 -16.67 0.15
CA THR A 20 1.00 -16.16 -1.18
C THR A 20 1.21 -14.64 -1.21
N LEU A 21 1.34 -14.06 -2.40
CA LEU A 21 1.41 -12.60 -2.57
C LEU A 21 0.26 -11.90 -1.82
N PHE A 22 -0.93 -12.50 -1.85
CA PHE A 22 -2.11 -12.00 -1.14
C PHE A 22 -1.92 -12.03 0.38
N HIS A 23 -1.38 -13.11 0.95
CA HIS A 23 -1.06 -13.15 2.37
C HIS A 23 -0.06 -12.05 2.75
N CYS A 24 1.02 -11.93 1.99
CA CYS A 24 2.12 -11.01 2.30
C CYS A 24 1.75 -9.53 2.11
N LEU A 25 0.76 -9.22 1.29
CA LEU A 25 0.31 -7.85 1.03
C LEU A 25 -1.03 -7.50 1.67
N TRP A 26 -1.80 -8.45 2.19
CA TRP A 26 -3.17 -8.16 2.64
C TRP A 26 -3.59 -8.91 3.91
N SER A 27 -3.58 -10.25 3.88
CA SER A 27 -4.19 -11.04 4.95
C SER A 27 -3.26 -11.38 6.11
N CYS A 28 -1.98 -10.98 6.06
CA CYS A 28 -1.07 -11.09 7.20
C CYS A 28 -1.50 -10.09 8.29
N PRO A 29 -1.62 -10.50 9.58
CA PRO A 29 -2.05 -9.61 10.66
C PRO A 29 -1.22 -8.33 10.81
N LYS A 30 0.11 -8.42 10.60
CA LYS A 30 1.02 -7.25 10.65
C LYS A 30 0.73 -6.24 9.53
N VAL A 31 0.25 -6.72 8.39
CA VAL A 31 -0.07 -5.91 7.21
C VAL A 31 -1.49 -5.37 7.28
N GLU A 32 -2.41 -6.15 7.83
CA GLU A 32 -3.77 -5.74 8.15
C GLU A 32 -3.80 -4.51 9.07
N GLU A 33 -2.97 -4.50 10.13
CA GLU A 33 -2.82 -3.33 11.02
C GLU A 33 -2.39 -2.07 10.26
N LEU A 34 -1.43 -2.19 9.33
CA LEU A 34 -1.00 -1.06 8.50
C LEU A 34 -2.14 -0.57 7.60
N TRP A 35 -2.84 -1.47 6.92
CA TRP A 35 -3.93 -1.10 6.01
C TRP A 35 -5.08 -0.40 6.71
N GLU A 36 -5.40 -0.81 7.94
CA GLU A 36 -6.42 -0.14 8.74
C GLU A 36 -6.00 1.30 9.07
N GLN A 37 -4.74 1.53 9.45
CA GLN A 37 -4.23 2.87 9.71
C GLN A 37 -4.21 3.74 8.43
N VAL A 38 -3.74 3.19 7.31
CA VAL A 38 -3.74 3.88 6.01
C VAL A 38 -5.16 4.27 5.60
N LYS A 39 -6.13 3.37 5.76
CA LYS A 39 -7.55 3.63 5.49
C LYS A 39 -8.05 4.80 6.33
N LEU A 40 -7.86 4.77 7.65
CA LEU A 40 -8.35 5.81 8.56
C LEU A 40 -7.79 7.19 8.18
N ILE A 41 -6.48 7.27 7.91
CA ILE A 41 -5.81 8.52 7.52
C ILE A 41 -6.36 9.06 6.20
N ILE A 42 -6.55 8.19 5.20
CA ILE A 42 -7.10 8.60 3.90
C ILE A 42 -8.55 9.09 4.03
N GLN A 43 -9.38 8.40 4.82
CA GLN A 43 -10.76 8.81 5.06
C GLN A 43 -10.82 10.18 5.75
N GLU A 44 -9.90 10.45 6.69
CA GLU A 44 -9.79 11.74 7.36
C GLU A 44 -9.39 12.85 6.38
N ILE A 45 -8.36 12.63 5.54
CA ILE A 45 -7.86 13.63 4.59
C ILE A 45 -8.88 13.96 3.51
N LEU A 46 -9.51 12.94 2.92
CA LEU A 46 -10.42 13.11 1.79
C LEU A 46 -11.89 13.26 2.21
N SER A 47 -12.20 13.07 3.50
CA SER A 47 -13.59 13.04 4.00
C SER A 47 -14.49 12.03 3.26
N ILE A 48 -13.92 10.90 2.83
CA ILE A 48 -14.63 9.80 2.15
C ILE A 48 -14.76 8.58 3.06
N ARG A 49 -15.70 7.69 2.74
CA ARG A 49 -15.80 6.36 3.37
C ARG A 49 -15.19 5.32 2.45
N LEU A 50 -14.24 4.54 2.95
CA LEU A 50 -13.60 3.45 2.24
C LEU A 50 -13.90 2.12 2.93
N ASP A 51 -14.39 1.16 2.16
CA ASP A 51 -14.48 -0.22 2.62
C ASP A 51 -13.12 -0.89 2.48
N ARG A 52 -12.80 -1.83 3.38
CA ARG A 52 -11.54 -2.58 3.36
C ARG A 52 -11.59 -3.65 2.25
N GLU A 53 -11.59 -3.20 1.00
CA GLU A 53 -11.67 -4.07 -0.17
C GLU A 53 -10.27 -4.28 -0.80
N PRO A 54 -9.76 -5.53 -0.87
CA PRO A 54 -8.42 -5.77 -1.42
C PRO A 54 -8.27 -5.32 -2.87
N LYS A 55 -9.33 -5.34 -3.67
CA LYS A 55 -9.29 -4.89 -5.07
C LYS A 55 -9.01 -3.39 -5.18
N LEU A 56 -9.57 -2.58 -4.28
CA LEU A 56 -9.30 -1.15 -4.21
C LEU A 56 -7.85 -0.89 -3.78
N PHE A 57 -7.44 -1.45 -2.65
CA PHE A 57 -6.14 -1.13 -2.03
C PHE A 57 -4.96 -1.74 -2.78
N LEU A 58 -5.10 -2.96 -3.30
CA LEU A 58 -4.02 -3.65 -3.99
C LEU A 58 -3.97 -3.28 -5.47
N LEU A 59 -5.13 -3.16 -6.12
CA LEU A 59 -5.23 -3.05 -7.58
C LEU A 59 -5.71 -1.67 -8.07
N GLY A 60 -6.21 -0.80 -7.18
CA GLY A 60 -6.79 0.50 -7.58
C GLY A 60 -8.11 0.35 -8.35
N LEU A 61 -8.85 -0.74 -8.12
CA LEU A 61 -10.16 -0.97 -8.72
C LEU A 61 -11.23 -0.36 -7.82
N TYR A 62 -11.84 0.72 -8.30
CA TYR A 62 -12.88 1.45 -7.59
C TYR A 62 -14.24 0.76 -7.78
N PRO A 63 -15.00 0.49 -6.71
CA PRO A 63 -16.34 -0.07 -6.83
C PRO A 63 -17.27 0.88 -7.59
N GLU A 64 -18.15 0.30 -8.41
CA GLU A 64 -19.20 1.06 -9.08
C GLU A 64 -20.12 1.71 -8.02
N GLY A 65 -20.36 3.02 -8.14
CA GLY A 65 -21.18 3.79 -7.21
C GLY A 65 -20.42 4.60 -6.16
N HIS A 66 -19.09 4.46 -6.05
CA HIS A 66 -18.27 5.39 -5.27
C HIS A 66 -18.03 6.67 -6.06
N ASN A 67 -18.46 7.81 -5.50
CA ASN A 67 -18.34 9.11 -6.12
C ASN A 67 -16.94 9.71 -5.89
N ILE A 68 -15.90 9.01 -6.34
CA ILE A 68 -14.48 9.43 -6.20
C ILE A 68 -14.02 10.06 -7.52
N ASN A 69 -13.65 11.33 -7.47
CA ASN A 69 -13.23 12.08 -8.65
C ASN A 69 -11.80 11.71 -9.10
N GLN A 70 -11.42 12.13 -10.31
CA GLN A 70 -10.12 11.77 -10.88
C GLN A 70 -8.91 12.23 -10.01
N PRO A 71 -8.87 13.46 -9.46
CA PRO A 71 -7.82 13.86 -8.51
C PRO A 71 -7.71 12.94 -7.27
N GLU A 72 -8.82 12.58 -6.66
CA GLU A 72 -8.87 11.68 -5.50
C GLU A 72 -8.37 10.27 -5.89
N GLN A 73 -8.74 9.75 -7.06
CA GLN A 73 -8.24 8.46 -7.54
C GLN A 73 -6.72 8.48 -7.73
N ILE A 74 -6.17 9.57 -8.27
CA ILE A 74 -4.71 9.74 -8.41
C ILE A 74 -4.05 9.75 -7.04
N PHE A 75 -4.59 10.52 -6.08
CA PHE A 75 -4.12 10.56 -4.71
C PHE A 75 -4.12 9.17 -4.07
N LEU A 76 -5.25 8.47 -4.10
CA LEU A 76 -5.42 7.13 -3.54
C LEU A 76 -4.43 6.12 -4.15
N ASN A 77 -4.29 6.13 -5.48
CA ASN A 77 -3.37 5.23 -6.18
C ASN A 77 -1.91 5.46 -5.76
N ILE A 78 -1.47 6.72 -5.60
CA ILE A 78 -0.12 7.05 -5.12
C ILE A 78 0.06 6.55 -3.68
N TRP A 79 -0.92 6.79 -2.81
CA TRP A 79 -0.85 6.45 -1.39
C TRP A 79 -0.82 4.93 -1.16
N PHE A 80 -1.70 4.20 -1.85
CA PHE A 80 -1.70 2.74 -1.86
C PHE A 80 -0.41 2.17 -2.44
N LEU A 81 0.14 2.78 -3.49
CA LEU A 81 1.44 2.36 -4.04
C LEU A 81 2.56 2.50 -3.01
N GLN A 82 2.61 3.60 -2.27
CA GLN A 82 3.61 3.76 -1.20
C GLN A 82 3.41 2.77 -0.05
N ALA A 83 2.18 2.52 0.37
CA ALA A 83 1.89 1.52 1.40
C ALA A 83 2.38 0.12 0.98
N LYS A 84 2.10 -0.29 -0.27
CA LYS A 84 2.62 -1.54 -0.85
C LYS A 84 4.15 -1.60 -0.85
N ARG A 85 4.82 -0.49 -1.21
CA ARG A 85 6.29 -0.40 -1.18
C ARG A 85 6.84 -0.58 0.22
N VAL A 86 6.24 0.07 1.23
CA VAL A 86 6.62 -0.07 2.64
C VAL A 86 6.50 -1.52 3.07
N ILE A 87 5.36 -2.17 2.79
CA ILE A 87 5.16 -3.60 3.12
C ILE A 87 6.28 -4.46 2.53
N VAL A 88 6.56 -4.31 1.23
CA VAL A 88 7.61 -5.09 0.54
C VAL A 88 9.01 -4.80 1.11
N LEU A 89 9.34 -3.52 1.36
CA LEU A 89 10.63 -3.13 1.95
C LEU A 89 10.79 -3.67 3.38
N THR A 90 9.72 -3.66 4.15
CA THR A 90 9.71 -4.21 5.49
C THR A 90 10.00 -5.70 5.49
N TRP A 91 9.39 -6.47 4.59
CA TRP A 91 9.70 -7.89 4.44
C TRP A 91 11.15 -8.12 4.06
N LYS A 92 11.71 -7.31 3.15
CA LYS A 92 13.13 -7.38 2.76
C LYS A 92 14.08 -7.15 3.93
N ASN A 93 13.70 -6.31 4.90
CA ASN A 93 14.51 -5.95 6.06
C ASN A 93 14.11 -6.69 7.35
N MET A 94 13.19 -7.67 7.27
CA MET A 94 12.61 -8.39 8.42
C MET A 94 12.06 -7.48 9.54
N GLY A 95 11.53 -6.31 9.18
CA GLY A 95 10.97 -5.33 10.13
C GLY A 95 9.46 -5.48 10.39
N LYS A 96 8.88 -4.56 11.17
CA LYS A 96 7.42 -4.35 11.25
C LYS A 96 7.02 -3.14 10.38
N PRO A 97 5.99 -3.25 9.54
CA PRO A 97 5.57 -2.11 8.72
C PRO A 97 4.95 -1.05 9.63
N SER A 98 5.24 0.22 9.39
CA SER A 98 4.81 1.29 10.28
C SER A 98 4.37 2.55 9.52
N VAL A 99 3.39 3.27 10.06
CA VAL A 99 2.91 4.55 9.51
C VAL A 99 4.01 5.61 9.41
N PRO A 100 4.90 5.80 10.40
CA PRO A 100 5.98 6.77 10.26
C PRO A 100 6.92 6.47 9.08
N GLN A 101 7.18 5.19 8.81
CA GLN A 101 7.95 4.78 7.63
C GLN A 101 7.17 5.11 6.34
N TRP A 102 5.87 4.83 6.30
CA TRP A 102 5.03 5.14 5.16
C TRP A 102 4.93 6.63 4.85
N VAL A 103 4.72 7.48 5.87
CA VAL A 103 4.71 8.94 5.72
C VAL A 103 6.06 9.45 5.20
N ARG A 104 7.17 8.88 5.69
CA ARG A 104 8.52 9.23 5.19
C ARG A 104 8.69 8.87 3.72
N GLU A 105 8.27 7.68 3.30
CA GLU A 105 8.33 7.26 1.89
C GLU A 105 7.43 8.12 0.99
N LEU A 106 6.26 8.52 1.49
CA LEU A 106 5.38 9.48 0.83
C LEU A 106 6.09 10.84 0.61
N ALA A 107 6.75 11.38 1.63
CA ALA A 107 7.46 12.66 1.55
C ALA A 107 8.68 12.63 0.61
N LEU A 108 9.35 11.48 0.49
CA LEU A 108 10.53 11.31 -0.36
C LEU A 108 10.17 11.02 -1.83
N SER A 109 8.97 10.53 -2.10
CA SER A 109 8.50 10.22 -3.45
C SER A 109 8.34 11.50 -4.30
N PRO A 110 8.83 11.53 -5.56
CA PRO A 110 8.59 12.64 -6.48
C PRO A 110 7.10 12.97 -6.65
N SER A 111 6.23 11.97 -6.53
CA SER A 111 4.77 12.10 -6.63
C SER A 111 4.12 12.65 -5.35
N GLY A 112 4.75 12.47 -4.18
CA GLY A 112 4.21 12.94 -2.90
C GLY A 112 4.53 14.41 -2.60
N LYS A 113 5.65 14.94 -3.12
CA LYS A 113 6.06 16.33 -2.92
C LYS A 113 5.02 17.37 -3.36
N ASN A 114 4.12 17.04 -4.29
CA ASN A 114 3.07 17.95 -4.74
C ASN A 114 1.89 18.08 -3.75
N TYR A 115 1.77 17.22 -2.74
CA TYR A 115 0.60 17.16 -1.85
C TYR A 115 0.90 17.53 -0.39
N PHE A 116 2.17 17.69 0.00
CA PHE A 116 2.58 18.09 1.36
C PHE A 116 3.00 19.57 1.46
N TYR A 117 3.12 20.29 0.34
CA TYR A 117 3.60 21.68 0.28
C TYR A 117 2.59 22.66 -0.37
N THR A 118 1.32 22.27 -0.48
CA THR A 118 0.18 23.12 -0.83
C THR A 118 -0.78 23.18 0.34
#